data_AF-A0A9E5KGW6-F1
#
_entry.id   AF-A0A9E5KGW6-F1
#
_cell.length_a   1.000
_cell.length_b   1.000
_cell.length_c   1.000
_cell.angle_alpha   90.00
_cell.angle_beta   90.00
_cell.angle_gamma   90.00
#
_symmetry.space_group_name_H-M   'P 1'
#
loop_
_entity.id
_entity.type
_entity.pdbx_description
1 polymer ?
#
loop_
_entity_poly.entity_id
_entity_poly.type
_entity_poly.pdbx_seq_one_letter_code
_entity_poly.pdbx_strand_id
1 'polypeptide(L)'
;MAQFTNIRVNPIQELPSEPSIAIHPKNTNEIAIGAVLNHYYYSSNNGASWQSAELNSPFGVYGDPVLTFDALGRLYYFHLSDYPKGAWIDRIVCQYNDNMQNPLAFSNGTFPIPNGKKAQDKHWVDIDPVTNHIYLTWTQFDTYDSKNVLDSSRIMFSKSIDRGLTWSTPKSLSFFAGDCLDDDKTVEGAIPLVGKNGKVYVVWANAKGLVFQRSDDGGDTWLKVEKTLWPQV
;
A
#
# COMPACT_ATOMS: atom_id res chain seq x y z
N MET A 1 6.52 37.60 0.05
CA MET A 1 6.35 36.13 0.06
C MET A 1 6.62 35.64 -1.35
N ALA A 2 7.58 34.75 -1.55
CA ALA A 2 7.84 34.20 -2.88
C ALA A 2 6.74 33.19 -3.22
N GLN A 3 6.16 33.30 -4.42
CA GLN A 3 5.17 32.35 -4.93
C GLN A 3 5.86 31.03 -5.26
N PHE A 4 5.30 29.90 -4.85
CA PHE A 4 5.81 28.59 -5.24
C PHE A 4 5.53 28.36 -6.73
N THR A 5 6.52 27.83 -7.45
CA THR A 5 6.36 27.44 -8.85
C THR A 5 5.59 26.13 -8.93
N ASN A 6 4.41 26.14 -9.55
CA ASN A 6 3.68 24.92 -9.86
C ASN A 6 4.32 24.23 -11.06
N ILE A 7 4.67 22.95 -10.91
CA ILE A 7 5.28 22.12 -11.95
C ILE A 7 4.30 21.02 -12.32
N ARG A 8 3.98 20.91 -13.61
CA ARG A 8 3.14 19.83 -14.13
C ARG A 8 3.98 18.56 -14.26
N VAL A 9 3.54 17.48 -13.59
CA VAL A 9 4.19 16.16 -13.64
C VAL A 9 3.74 15.36 -14.86
N ASN A 10 2.42 15.22 -15.07
CA ASN A 10 1.88 14.43 -16.18
C ASN A 10 1.97 15.21 -17.50
N PRO A 11 2.72 14.73 -18.53
CA PRO A 11 2.86 15.43 -19.80
C PRO A 11 1.63 15.32 -20.72
N ILE A 12 0.72 14.36 -20.49
CA ILE A 12 -0.42 14.06 -21.38
C ILE A 12 -1.71 14.73 -20.85
N GLN A 13 -2.72 14.88 -21.71
CA GLN A 13 -4.09 15.30 -21.35
C GLN A 13 -4.86 14.25 -20.52
N GLU A 14 -4.28 13.09 -20.24
CA GLU A 14 -4.87 12.13 -19.30
C GLU A 14 -4.95 12.75 -17.90
N LEU A 15 -6.03 12.42 -17.19
CA LEU A 15 -6.30 12.91 -15.84
C LEU A 15 -6.13 11.74 -14.87
N PRO A 16 -4.88 11.38 -14.50
CA PRO A 16 -4.64 10.28 -13.59
C PRO A 16 -5.18 10.61 -12.19
N SER A 17 -5.68 9.60 -11.49
CA SER A 17 -6.18 9.68 -10.12
C SER A 17 -5.26 8.97 -9.13
N GLU A 18 -5.56 9.14 -7.84
CA GLU A 18 -4.93 8.43 -6.70
C GLU A 18 -3.39 8.40 -6.76
N PRO A 19 -2.73 9.58 -6.77
CA PRO A 19 -1.29 9.62 -6.81
C PRO A 19 -0.68 9.21 -5.47
N SER A 20 0.45 8.50 -5.53
CA SER A 20 1.34 8.30 -4.39
C SER A 20 2.75 8.79 -4.73
N ILE A 21 3.39 9.46 -3.78
CA ILE A 21 4.70 10.10 -3.95
C ILE A 21 5.69 9.56 -2.92
N ALA A 22 6.91 9.28 -3.36
CA ALA A 22 8.02 8.88 -2.52
C ALA A 22 9.26 9.74 -2.84
N ILE A 23 9.98 10.16 -1.80
CA ILE A 23 11.22 10.93 -1.91
C ILE A 23 12.34 10.08 -1.32
N HIS A 24 13.44 9.93 -2.06
CA HIS A 24 14.55 9.10 -1.62
C HIS A 24 15.21 9.68 -0.34
N PRO A 25 15.34 8.90 0.76
CA PRO A 25 15.67 9.42 2.08
C PRO A 25 17.10 9.96 2.21
N LYS A 26 17.99 9.58 1.30
CA LYS A 26 19.41 10.03 1.28
C LYS A 26 19.75 10.93 0.09
N ASN A 27 18.82 11.12 -0.85
CA ASN A 27 19.05 11.88 -2.08
C ASN A 27 17.73 12.53 -2.50
N THR A 28 17.40 13.67 -1.91
CA THR A 28 16.10 14.32 -2.13
C THR A 28 15.90 14.85 -3.54
N ASN A 29 16.94 14.80 -4.40
CA ASN A 29 16.77 15.05 -5.83
C ASN A 29 15.95 13.96 -6.52
N GLU A 30 15.93 12.75 -5.94
CA GLU A 30 15.23 11.58 -6.44
C GLU A 30 13.82 11.49 -5.85
N ILE A 31 12.83 11.67 -6.71
CA ILE A 31 11.41 11.63 -6.37
C ILE A 31 10.71 10.73 -7.37
N ALA A 32 9.81 9.88 -6.87
CA ALA A 32 8.99 8.98 -7.66
C ALA A 32 7.51 9.23 -7.36
N ILE A 33 6.66 9.12 -8.37
CA ILE A 33 5.20 9.21 -8.27
C ILE A 33 4.60 8.05 -9.04
N GLY A 34 3.63 7.35 -8.43
CA GLY A 34 2.71 6.47 -9.15
C GLY A 34 1.34 7.12 -9.26
N ALA A 35 0.60 6.81 -10.32
CA ALA A 35 -0.82 7.14 -10.41
C ALA A 35 -1.58 6.06 -11.19
N VAL A 36 -2.89 5.98 -10.98
CA VAL A 36 -3.77 4.99 -11.62
C VAL A 36 -3.80 5.20 -13.13
N LEU A 37 -3.68 4.16 -13.98
CA LEU A 37 -3.63 2.72 -13.66
C LEU A 37 -2.21 2.19 -13.38
N ASN A 38 -1.27 2.46 -14.27
CA ASN A 38 0.09 1.94 -14.22
C ASN A 38 1.13 3.05 -14.45
N HIS A 39 0.73 4.31 -14.27
CA HIS A 39 1.61 5.43 -14.53
C HIS A 39 2.70 5.50 -13.47
N TYR A 40 3.90 5.82 -13.94
CA TYR A 40 5.08 6.06 -13.14
C TYR A 40 5.77 7.32 -13.63
N TYR A 41 6.05 8.23 -12.70
CA TYR A 41 6.80 9.45 -12.96
C TYR A 41 7.99 9.52 -12.02
N TYR A 42 9.10 10.06 -12.52
CA TYR A 42 10.26 10.26 -11.68
C TYR A 42 10.99 11.56 -12.02
N SER A 43 11.65 12.11 -11.00
CA SER A 43 12.50 13.29 -11.09
C SER A 43 13.85 12.99 -10.45
N SER A 44 14.93 13.46 -11.06
CA SER A 44 16.30 13.39 -10.55
C SER A 44 16.87 14.77 -10.24
N ASN A 45 16.03 15.80 -10.21
CA ASN A 45 16.39 17.19 -9.99
C ASN A 45 15.42 17.91 -9.05
N ASN A 46 15.04 17.24 -7.96
CA ASN A 46 14.22 17.80 -6.88
C ASN A 46 12.84 18.31 -7.39
N GLY A 47 12.26 17.59 -8.35
CA GLY A 47 10.95 17.91 -8.92
C GLY A 47 10.95 19.01 -9.97
N ALA A 48 12.12 19.53 -10.40
CA ALA A 48 12.19 20.59 -11.40
C ALA A 48 11.76 20.14 -12.81
N SER A 49 12.00 18.87 -13.16
CA SER A 49 11.48 18.23 -14.36
C SER A 49 11.15 16.75 -14.11
N TRP A 50 10.27 16.19 -14.95
CA TRP A 50 9.74 14.85 -14.78
C TRP A 50 9.87 14.03 -16.06
N GLN A 51 10.15 12.74 -15.88
CA GLN A 51 10.05 11.70 -16.89
C GLN A 51 8.85 10.82 -16.56
N SER A 52 8.26 10.18 -17.57
CA SER A 52 7.11 9.28 -17.41
C SER A 52 7.37 7.91 -18.03
N ALA A 53 6.77 6.88 -17.44
CA ALA A 53 6.71 5.53 -17.96
C ALA A 53 5.42 4.85 -17.51
N GLU A 54 5.16 3.68 -18.08
CA GLU A 54 4.12 2.76 -17.64
C GLU A 54 4.76 1.51 -17.06
N LEU A 55 4.28 1.06 -15.90
CA LEU A 55 4.77 -0.17 -15.29
C LEU A 55 4.08 -1.40 -15.87
N ASN A 56 4.82 -2.50 -15.83
CA ASN A 56 4.34 -3.81 -16.24
C ASN A 56 4.76 -4.86 -15.19
N SER A 57 3.89 -5.85 -15.01
CA SER A 57 4.07 -6.97 -14.11
C SER A 57 3.45 -8.22 -14.75
N PRO A 58 4.04 -9.43 -14.61
CA PRO A 58 3.40 -10.69 -14.98
C PRO A 58 2.04 -10.92 -14.29
N PHE A 59 1.73 -10.16 -13.24
CA PHE A 59 0.47 -10.19 -12.50
C PHE A 59 -0.48 -9.04 -12.88
N GLY A 60 -0.16 -8.26 -13.92
CA GLY A 60 -0.89 -7.05 -14.31
C GLY A 60 -0.71 -5.90 -13.32
N VAL A 61 -1.07 -4.68 -13.72
CA VAL A 61 -1.01 -3.47 -12.87
C VAL A 61 -2.36 -2.77 -12.98
N TYR A 62 -3.09 -2.64 -11.86
CA TYR A 62 -4.48 -2.21 -11.84
C TYR A 62 -4.75 -1.01 -10.92
N GLY A 63 -3.76 -0.15 -10.72
CA GLY A 63 -3.93 1.07 -9.93
C GLY A 63 -3.66 0.91 -8.43
N ASP A 64 -4.19 1.89 -7.70
CA ASP A 64 -3.94 2.22 -6.29
C ASP A 64 -2.46 2.16 -5.90
N PRO A 65 -1.61 2.95 -6.58
CA PRO A 65 -0.19 2.90 -6.32
C PRO A 65 0.12 3.41 -4.91
N VAL A 66 0.96 2.66 -4.18
CA VAL A 66 1.60 3.17 -2.96
C VAL A 66 3.11 3.03 -3.12
N LEU A 67 3.81 4.16 -3.09
CA LEU A 67 5.26 4.23 -3.25
C LEU A 67 5.93 4.57 -1.93
N THR A 68 7.06 3.93 -1.67
CA THR A 68 7.93 4.29 -0.55
C THR A 68 9.37 3.84 -0.82
N PHE A 69 10.33 4.50 -0.18
CA PHE A 69 11.73 4.09 -0.20
C PHE A 69 12.10 3.42 1.13
N ASP A 70 12.93 2.37 1.08
CA ASP A 70 13.62 1.92 2.28
C ASP A 70 14.84 2.80 2.61
N ALA A 71 15.44 2.56 3.79
CA ALA A 71 16.59 3.33 4.25
C ALA A 71 17.87 3.09 3.42
N LEU A 72 17.88 2.07 2.56
CA LEU A 72 18.99 1.75 1.65
C LEU A 72 18.78 2.33 0.23
N GLY A 73 17.63 2.92 -0.05
CA GLY A 73 17.35 3.60 -1.32
C GLY A 73 16.61 2.74 -2.35
N ARG A 74 16.10 1.57 -1.97
CA ARG A 74 15.22 0.80 -2.86
C ARG A 74 13.84 1.43 -2.87
N LEU A 75 13.33 1.71 -4.06
CA LEU A 75 11.96 2.12 -4.29
C LEU A 75 11.05 0.90 -4.32
N TYR A 76 9.90 0.99 -3.66
CA TYR A 76 8.81 0.03 -3.75
C TYR A 76 7.61 0.68 -4.44
N TYR A 77 6.91 -0.10 -5.25
CA TYR A 77 5.66 0.25 -5.90
C TYR A 77 4.65 -0.86 -5.62
N PHE A 78 3.71 -0.58 -4.73
CA PHE A 78 2.60 -1.47 -4.42
C PHE A 78 1.40 -1.14 -5.29
N HIS A 79 0.70 -2.13 -5.80
CA HIS A 79 -0.47 -1.93 -6.67
C HIS A 79 -1.42 -3.13 -6.65
N LEU A 80 -2.64 -2.91 -7.13
CA LEU A 80 -3.60 -3.99 -7.37
C LEU A 80 -3.19 -4.84 -8.57
N SER A 81 -3.48 -6.15 -8.53
CA SER A 81 -3.23 -7.04 -9.65
C SER A 81 -4.34 -7.00 -10.71
N ASP A 82 -3.96 -7.16 -11.98
CA ASP A 82 -4.86 -7.51 -13.08
C ASP A 82 -4.39 -8.84 -13.71
N TYR A 83 -4.54 -9.93 -12.96
CA TYR A 83 -3.98 -11.22 -13.34
C TYR A 83 -5.05 -12.17 -13.89
N PRO A 84 -5.04 -12.52 -15.19
CA PRO A 84 -6.07 -13.37 -15.79
C PRO A 84 -6.13 -14.81 -15.24
N LYS A 85 -5.08 -15.26 -14.54
CA LYS A 85 -5.04 -16.58 -13.89
C LYS A 85 -5.42 -16.52 -12.39
N GLY A 86 -5.73 -15.32 -11.88
CA GLY A 86 -6.24 -15.07 -10.54
C GLY A 86 -7.72 -14.71 -10.54
N ALA A 87 -8.24 -14.36 -9.37
CA ALA A 87 -9.52 -13.63 -9.29
C ALA A 87 -9.27 -12.11 -9.43
N TRP A 88 -10.34 -11.36 -9.64
CA TRP A 88 -10.27 -9.89 -9.74
C TRP A 88 -9.60 -9.32 -8.48
N ILE A 89 -8.53 -8.54 -8.68
CA ILE A 89 -7.70 -7.91 -7.63
C ILE A 89 -7.37 -8.84 -6.44
N ASP A 90 -7.07 -10.10 -6.73
CA ASP A 90 -6.90 -11.13 -5.69
C ASP A 90 -5.61 -11.02 -4.86
N ARG A 91 -4.73 -10.05 -5.19
CA ARG A 91 -3.48 -9.80 -4.49
C ARG A 91 -3.02 -8.35 -4.60
N ILE A 92 -2.31 -7.91 -3.56
CA ILE A 92 -1.51 -6.69 -3.59
C ILE A 92 -0.10 -7.06 -4.04
N VAL A 93 0.33 -6.51 -5.18
CA VAL A 93 1.65 -6.80 -5.77
C VAL A 93 2.64 -5.73 -5.32
N CYS A 94 3.83 -6.17 -4.92
CA CYS A 94 4.97 -5.34 -4.56
C CYS A 94 6.05 -5.48 -5.63
N GLN A 95 6.20 -4.49 -6.50
CA GLN A 95 7.40 -4.36 -7.34
C GLN A 95 8.43 -3.49 -6.61
N TYR A 96 9.71 -3.74 -6.85
CA TYR A 96 10.79 -2.91 -6.33
C TYR A 96 11.83 -2.57 -7.39
N ASN A 97 12.59 -1.48 -7.17
CA ASN A 97 13.63 -0.99 -8.06
C ASN A 97 14.77 -0.34 -7.26
N ASP A 98 16.02 -0.74 -7.52
CA ASP A 98 17.23 -0.16 -6.92
C ASP A 98 17.83 0.99 -7.77
N ASN A 99 17.27 1.25 -8.96
CA ASN A 99 17.63 2.34 -9.86
C ASN A 99 16.34 2.94 -10.46
N MET A 100 15.71 3.85 -9.72
CA MET A 100 14.38 4.38 -10.02
C MET A 100 14.29 5.12 -11.38
N GLN A 101 15.43 5.57 -11.93
CA GLN A 101 15.53 6.23 -13.23
C GLN A 101 15.47 5.24 -14.41
N ASN A 102 15.57 3.93 -14.15
CA ASN A 102 15.35 2.88 -15.13
C ASN A 102 14.04 2.13 -14.83
N PRO A 103 12.88 2.55 -15.38
CA PRO A 103 11.60 1.89 -15.19
C PRO A 103 11.58 0.42 -15.63
N LEU A 104 12.47 0.00 -16.53
CA LEU A 104 12.56 -1.40 -16.96
C LEU A 104 13.25 -2.30 -15.92
N ALA A 105 13.86 -1.72 -14.88
CA ALA A 105 14.52 -2.46 -13.81
C ALA A 105 13.59 -2.83 -12.64
N PHE A 106 12.30 -2.46 -12.69
CA PHE A 106 11.34 -2.95 -11.71
C PHE A 106 11.28 -4.47 -11.75
N SER A 107 11.29 -5.09 -10.57
CA SER A 107 11.13 -6.54 -10.42
C SER A 107 9.79 -7.01 -11.01
N ASN A 108 9.67 -8.30 -11.31
CA ASN A 108 8.38 -8.91 -11.70
C ASN A 108 7.27 -8.79 -10.63
N GLY A 109 7.61 -8.45 -9.40
CA GLY A 109 6.65 -8.32 -8.31
C GLY A 109 6.57 -9.57 -7.43
N THR A 110 6.39 -9.35 -6.14
CA THR A 110 6.11 -10.36 -5.11
C THR A 110 4.84 -9.98 -4.37
N PHE A 111 4.27 -10.88 -3.57
CA PHE A 111 3.02 -10.61 -2.87
C PHE A 111 2.81 -11.57 -1.69
N PRO A 112 2.01 -11.18 -0.67
CA PRO A 112 1.46 -12.13 0.30
C PRO A 112 0.57 -13.17 -0.39
N ILE A 113 0.47 -14.37 0.18
CA ILE A 113 -0.33 -15.47 -0.39
C ILE A 113 -1.81 -15.02 -0.57
N PRO A 114 -2.38 -15.11 -1.78
CA PRO A 114 -3.79 -14.77 -2.05
C PRO A 114 -4.78 -15.66 -1.30
N ASN A 115 -5.99 -15.15 -1.04
CA ASN A 115 -7.05 -15.89 -0.35
C ASN A 115 -8.20 -16.27 -1.29
N GLY A 116 -7.94 -17.23 -2.18
CA GLY A 116 -8.94 -17.76 -3.10
C GLY A 116 -9.48 -16.69 -4.04
N LYS A 117 -10.79 -16.40 -3.96
CA LYS A 117 -11.48 -15.44 -4.83
C LYS A 117 -11.71 -14.06 -4.21
N LYS A 118 -11.16 -13.81 -3.02
CA LYS A 118 -11.39 -12.58 -2.26
C LYS A 118 -10.63 -11.42 -2.88
N ALA A 119 -11.29 -10.29 -3.01
CA ALA A 119 -10.69 -9.05 -3.46
C ALA A 119 -9.80 -8.46 -2.36
N GLN A 120 -8.65 -7.91 -2.75
CA GLN A 120 -7.69 -7.25 -1.87
C GLN A 120 -7.52 -5.83 -2.38
N ASP A 121 -7.80 -4.84 -1.54
CA ASP A 121 -7.77 -3.42 -1.94
C ASP A 121 -7.36 -2.52 -0.76
N LYS A 122 -7.19 -1.22 -1.01
CA LYS A 122 -6.91 -0.17 -0.02
C LYS A 122 -5.64 -0.44 0.78
N HIS A 123 -4.58 -0.91 0.12
CA HIS A 123 -3.32 -1.22 0.78
C HIS A 123 -2.54 0.03 1.16
N TRP A 124 -1.82 -0.06 2.28
CA TRP A 124 -0.83 0.92 2.71
C TRP A 124 0.36 0.20 3.34
N VAL A 125 1.49 0.91 3.40
CA VAL A 125 2.76 0.33 3.83
C VAL A 125 3.54 1.32 4.69
N ASP A 126 4.31 0.78 5.63
CA ASP A 126 5.39 1.49 6.30
C ASP A 126 6.63 0.59 6.38
N ILE A 127 7.81 1.22 6.39
CA ILE A 127 9.09 0.52 6.42
C ILE A 127 9.87 0.97 7.64
N ASP A 128 10.31 0.01 8.45
CA ASP A 128 11.20 0.31 9.58
C ASP A 128 12.56 0.80 9.06
N PRO A 129 12.95 2.07 9.33
CA PRO A 129 14.19 2.62 8.82
C PRO A 129 15.44 1.98 9.46
N VAL A 130 15.29 1.24 10.56
CA VAL A 130 16.39 0.53 11.24
C VAL A 130 16.62 -0.84 10.62
N THR A 131 15.56 -1.58 10.32
CA THR A 131 15.64 -2.98 9.88
C THR A 131 15.35 -3.19 8.39
N ASN A 132 14.72 -2.21 7.74
CA ASN A 132 14.09 -2.32 6.41
C ASN A 132 13.01 -3.41 6.33
N HIS A 133 12.43 -3.80 7.47
CA HIS A 133 11.21 -4.62 7.46
C HIS A 133 10.06 -3.80 6.88
N ILE A 134 9.27 -4.45 6.03
CA ILE A 134 8.14 -3.85 5.35
C ILE A 134 6.87 -4.35 6.02
N TYR A 135 5.99 -3.44 6.44
CA TYR A 135 4.71 -3.75 7.06
C TYR A 135 3.58 -3.35 6.11
N LEU A 136 2.90 -4.34 5.54
CA LEU A 136 1.82 -4.15 4.58
C LEU A 136 0.49 -4.46 5.25
N THR A 137 -0.45 -3.53 5.13
CA THR A 137 -1.86 -3.73 5.50
C THR A 137 -2.76 -3.44 4.32
N TRP A 138 -3.92 -4.09 4.29
CA TRP A 138 -4.92 -3.91 3.24
C TRP A 138 -6.29 -4.36 3.72
N THR A 139 -7.32 -4.00 2.97
CA THR A 139 -8.68 -4.49 3.16
C THR A 139 -8.90 -5.73 2.30
N GLN A 140 -9.43 -6.79 2.90
CA GLN A 140 -9.90 -7.96 2.16
C GLN A 140 -11.41 -8.04 2.21
N PHE A 141 -12.03 -8.16 1.04
CA PHE A 141 -13.47 -8.35 0.88
C PHE A 141 -13.76 -9.80 0.54
N ASP A 142 -14.76 -10.40 1.19
CA ASP A 142 -15.24 -11.73 0.77
C ASP A 142 -15.72 -11.70 -0.68
N THR A 143 -16.52 -10.70 -1.00
CA THR A 143 -16.95 -10.29 -2.34
C THR A 143 -17.14 -8.78 -2.29
N TYR A 144 -16.39 -8.01 -3.07
CA TYR A 144 -16.50 -6.55 -3.13
C TYR A 144 -17.87 -6.12 -3.68
N ASP A 145 -18.42 -5.01 -3.19
CA ASP A 145 -19.78 -4.50 -3.47
C ASP A 145 -20.91 -5.53 -3.22
N SER A 146 -20.68 -6.48 -2.32
CA SER A 146 -21.69 -7.49 -1.99
C SER A 146 -22.75 -6.97 -1.05
N LYS A 147 -24.02 -7.16 -1.44
CA LYS A 147 -25.21 -6.87 -0.62
C LYS A 147 -25.60 -8.04 0.28
N ASN A 148 -24.88 -9.16 0.20
CA ASN A 148 -25.13 -10.30 1.08
C ASN A 148 -24.56 -10.00 2.47
N VAL A 149 -25.43 -9.97 3.48
CA VAL A 149 -25.06 -9.67 4.88
C VAL A 149 -24.13 -10.70 5.52
N LEU A 150 -23.92 -11.85 4.87
CA LEU A 150 -22.95 -12.85 5.30
C LEU A 150 -21.54 -12.62 4.76
N ASP A 151 -21.38 -11.76 3.74
CA ASP A 151 -20.07 -11.35 3.25
C ASP A 151 -19.53 -10.22 4.12
N SER A 152 -18.21 -10.23 4.33
CA SER A 152 -17.55 -9.29 5.22
C SER A 152 -16.22 -8.77 4.71
N SER A 153 -15.88 -7.55 5.13
CA SER A 153 -14.55 -6.95 4.98
C SER A 153 -13.73 -7.10 6.26
N ARG A 154 -12.41 -7.14 6.10
CA ARG A 154 -11.46 -7.27 7.22
C ARG A 154 -10.11 -6.63 6.91
N ILE A 155 -9.46 -6.08 7.93
CA ILE A 155 -8.08 -5.59 7.83
C ILE A 155 -7.13 -6.77 7.90
N MET A 156 -6.26 -6.86 6.90
CA MET A 156 -5.23 -7.88 6.79
C MET A 156 -3.84 -7.28 7.00
N PHE A 157 -2.89 -8.13 7.36
CA PHE A 157 -1.49 -7.78 7.56
C PHE A 157 -0.56 -8.87 7.04
N SER A 158 0.56 -8.44 6.46
CA SER A 158 1.72 -9.27 6.17
C SER A 158 2.99 -8.43 6.27
N LYS A 159 4.13 -9.06 6.52
CA LYS A 159 5.43 -8.39 6.54
C LYS A 159 6.44 -9.08 5.64
N SER A 160 7.39 -8.29 5.14
CA SER A 160 8.61 -8.80 4.53
C SER A 160 9.80 -8.41 5.41
N ILE A 161 10.69 -9.38 5.64
CA ILE A 161 11.94 -9.18 6.41
C ILE A 161 13.19 -9.30 5.53
N ASP A 162 12.99 -9.42 4.21
CA ASP A 162 14.03 -9.62 3.20
C ASP A 162 13.89 -8.62 2.04
N ARG A 163 13.43 -7.40 2.39
CA ARG A 163 13.33 -6.24 1.48
C ARG A 163 12.41 -6.50 0.27
N GLY A 164 11.29 -7.19 0.50
CA GLY A 164 10.22 -7.41 -0.49
C GLY A 164 10.39 -8.67 -1.32
N LEU A 165 11.26 -9.62 -0.93
CA LEU A 165 11.44 -10.86 -1.68
C LEU A 165 10.40 -11.92 -1.27
N THR A 166 10.13 -12.05 0.04
CA THR A 166 9.12 -12.95 0.59
C THR A 166 8.25 -12.24 1.62
N TRP A 167 7.09 -12.84 1.88
CA TRP A 167 6.03 -12.29 2.72
C TRP A 167 5.56 -13.31 3.73
N SER A 168 5.31 -12.88 4.97
CA SER A 168 4.71 -13.73 5.98
C SER A 168 3.28 -14.15 5.59
N THR A 169 2.80 -15.28 6.10
CA THR A 169 1.39 -15.67 5.94
C THR A 169 0.47 -14.54 6.41
N PRO A 170 -0.55 -14.14 5.61
CA PRO A 170 -1.48 -13.09 5.99
C PRO A 170 -2.21 -13.37 7.32
N LYS A 171 -2.40 -12.31 8.11
CA LYS A 171 -3.16 -12.34 9.38
C LYS A 171 -4.30 -11.33 9.32
N SER A 172 -5.47 -11.69 9.83
CA SER A 172 -6.55 -10.72 10.06
C SER A 172 -6.25 -9.95 11.35
N LEU A 173 -6.25 -8.61 11.27
CA LEU A 173 -6.02 -7.74 12.42
C LEU A 173 -7.31 -7.26 13.08
N SER A 174 -8.36 -7.06 12.28
CA SER A 174 -9.66 -6.62 12.77
C SER A 174 -10.39 -7.80 13.43
N PHE A 175 -10.80 -7.60 14.68
CA PHE A 175 -11.71 -8.49 15.40
C PHE A 175 -13.15 -8.25 14.96
N PHE A 176 -13.54 -6.97 14.79
CA PHE A 176 -14.84 -6.61 14.21
C PHE A 176 -14.70 -6.50 12.70
N ALA A 177 -15.51 -7.28 11.98
CA ALA A 177 -15.60 -7.20 10.53
C ALA A 177 -16.56 -6.08 10.09
N GLY A 178 -16.38 -5.58 8.87
CA GLY A 178 -17.30 -4.66 8.20
C GLY A 178 -18.14 -5.38 7.16
N ASP A 179 -19.06 -4.65 6.52
CA ASP A 179 -19.70 -5.15 5.29
C ASP A 179 -18.77 -4.96 4.08
N CYS A 180 -19.23 -5.33 2.89
CA CYS A 180 -18.44 -5.26 1.66
C CYS A 180 -18.88 -4.13 0.72
N LEU A 181 -19.59 -3.11 1.20
CA LEU A 181 -20.24 -2.12 0.35
C LEU A 181 -19.35 -0.94 -0.06
N ASP A 182 -18.12 -0.86 0.47
CA ASP A 182 -17.21 0.28 0.26
C ASP A 182 -17.84 1.62 0.74
N ASP A 183 -18.41 1.60 1.95
CA ASP A 183 -19.07 2.74 2.60
C ASP A 183 -18.75 2.76 4.12
N ASP A 184 -19.41 3.62 4.90
CA ASP A 184 -19.22 3.89 6.33
C ASP A 184 -19.14 2.65 7.26
N LYS A 185 -19.66 1.49 6.82
CA LYS A 185 -19.67 0.24 7.58
C LYS A 185 -18.60 -0.76 7.14
N THR A 186 -17.90 -0.47 6.05
CA THR A 186 -16.74 -1.25 5.62
C THR A 186 -15.61 -1.04 6.61
N VAL A 187 -14.88 -2.12 6.90
CA VAL A 187 -13.64 -2.05 7.66
C VAL A 187 -12.50 -1.93 6.67
N GLU A 188 -11.96 -0.72 6.51
CA GLU A 188 -10.97 -0.43 5.46
C GLU A 188 -10.01 0.72 5.75
N GLY A 189 -9.07 0.95 4.82
CA GLY A 189 -8.15 2.09 4.88
C GLY A 189 -7.12 1.97 6.00
N ALA A 190 -6.67 0.74 6.29
CA ALA A 190 -5.71 0.50 7.36
C ALA A 190 -4.33 1.05 7.03
N ILE A 191 -3.82 1.95 7.89
CA ILE A 191 -2.50 2.56 7.78
C ILE A 191 -1.56 1.94 8.82
N PRO A 192 -0.47 1.25 8.41
CA PRO A 192 0.54 0.78 9.33
C PRO A 192 1.55 1.89 9.63
N LEU A 193 2.08 1.91 10.84
CA LEU A 193 3.12 2.82 11.30
C LEU A 193 4.09 2.10 12.24
N VAL A 194 5.38 2.21 12.00
CA VAL A 194 6.43 1.68 12.89
C VAL A 194 7.03 2.80 13.74
N GLY A 195 6.94 2.64 15.05
CA GLY A 195 7.57 3.54 16.01
C GLY A 195 9.08 3.33 16.06
N LYS A 196 9.82 4.35 16.50
CA LYS A 196 11.29 4.27 16.73
C LYS A 196 11.74 3.15 17.68
N ASN A 197 10.81 2.60 18.45
CA ASN A 197 11.02 1.47 19.36
C ASN A 197 10.73 0.10 18.71
N GLY A 198 10.51 0.04 17.39
CA GLY A 198 10.19 -1.18 16.64
C GLY A 198 8.76 -1.68 16.82
N LYS A 199 7.91 -0.96 17.57
CA LYS A 199 6.50 -1.32 17.72
C LYS A 199 5.73 -0.94 16.47
N VAL A 200 4.82 -1.80 16.05
CA VAL A 200 3.95 -1.55 14.89
C VAL A 200 2.56 -1.19 15.40
N TYR A 201 2.01 -0.12 14.83
CA TYR A 201 0.67 0.36 15.07
C TYR A 201 -0.08 0.31 13.75
N VAL A 202 -1.36 -0.06 13.79
CA VAL A 202 -2.22 -0.03 12.60
C VAL A 202 -3.50 0.67 12.98
N VAL A 203 -3.89 1.69 12.23
CA VAL A 203 -5.10 2.48 12.47
C VAL A 203 -6.03 2.35 11.28
N TRP A 204 -7.33 2.22 11.53
CA TRP A 204 -8.36 2.21 10.48
C TRP A 204 -9.69 2.73 11.03
N ALA A 205 -10.64 2.97 10.12
CA ALA A 205 -12.01 3.33 10.47
C ALA A 205 -12.92 2.11 10.40
N ASN A 206 -13.91 2.05 11.29
CA ASN A 206 -15.03 1.12 11.20
C ASN A 206 -16.31 1.78 11.73
N ALA A 207 -17.42 1.03 11.74
CA ALA A 207 -18.72 1.50 12.26
C ALA A 207 -18.73 1.89 13.75
N LYS A 208 -17.61 1.75 14.47
CA LYS A 208 -17.44 2.22 15.86
C LYS A 208 -16.54 3.46 15.95
N GLY A 209 -16.03 3.96 14.83
CA GLY A 209 -15.11 5.10 14.72
C GLY A 209 -13.68 4.69 14.37
N LEU A 210 -12.70 5.51 14.78
CA LEU A 210 -11.29 5.21 14.59
C LEU A 210 -10.79 4.23 15.64
N VAL A 211 -10.18 3.16 15.19
CA VAL A 211 -9.65 2.09 16.03
C VAL A 211 -8.19 1.82 15.68
N PHE A 212 -7.47 1.15 16.58
CA PHE A 212 -6.10 0.73 16.32
C PHE A 212 -5.75 -0.64 16.88
N GLN A 213 -4.78 -1.28 16.23
CA GLN A 213 -4.05 -2.46 16.67
C GLN A 213 -2.60 -2.10 16.99
N ARG A 214 -1.98 -2.91 17.85
CA ARG A 214 -0.57 -2.76 18.20
C ARG A 214 0.12 -4.12 18.27
N SER A 215 1.31 -4.18 17.71
CA SER A 215 2.27 -5.24 17.91
C SER A 215 3.51 -4.71 18.63
N ASP A 216 3.95 -5.45 19.64
CA ASP A 216 5.17 -5.17 20.41
C ASP A 216 6.37 -6.00 19.92
N ASP A 217 6.18 -6.85 18.89
CA ASP A 217 7.16 -7.82 18.37
C ASP A 217 7.27 -7.79 16.84
N GLY A 218 7.09 -6.61 16.23
CA GLY A 218 7.29 -6.43 14.79
C GLY A 218 6.27 -7.16 13.93
N GLY A 219 5.01 -7.25 14.37
CA GLY A 219 3.87 -7.82 13.65
C GLY A 219 3.63 -9.32 13.86
N ASP A 220 4.34 -9.95 14.79
CA ASP A 220 4.17 -11.38 15.05
C ASP A 220 2.94 -11.67 15.90
N THR A 221 2.71 -10.87 16.94
CA THR A 221 1.50 -10.90 17.76
C THR A 221 0.86 -9.51 17.85
N TRP A 222 -0.44 -9.51 18.14
CA TRP A 222 -1.29 -8.32 18.16
C TRP A 222 -2.19 -8.34 19.40
N LEU A 223 -2.83 -7.21 19.70
CA LEU A 223 -3.85 -7.17 20.74
C LEU A 223 -5.01 -8.10 20.34
N LYS A 224 -5.64 -8.75 21.33
CA LYS A 224 -6.75 -9.67 21.09
C LYS A 224 -7.94 -9.03 20.37
N VAL A 225 -8.15 -7.73 20.60
CA VAL A 225 -9.21 -6.91 20.01
C VAL A 225 -8.62 -5.52 19.78
N GLU A 226 -8.97 -4.88 18.67
CA GLU A 226 -8.63 -3.49 18.40
C GLU A 226 -9.17 -2.55 19.49
N LYS A 227 -8.42 -1.49 19.76
CA LYS A 227 -8.79 -0.45 20.72
C LYS A 227 -9.40 0.74 20.00
N THR A 228 -10.49 1.28 20.53
CA THR A 228 -11.06 2.55 20.03
C THR A 228 -10.17 3.72 20.40
N LEU A 229 -9.78 4.50 19.39
CA LEU A 229 -9.12 5.80 19.56
C LEU A 229 -10.15 6.92 19.63
N TRP A 230 -11.14 6.89 18.73
CA TRP A 230 -12.16 7.91 18.63
C TRP A 230 -13.50 7.26 18.26
N PRO A 231 -14.51 7.27 19.13
CA PRO A 231 -15.79 6.64 18.84
C PRO A 231 -16.58 7.44 17.78
N GLN A 232 -17.35 6.73 16.95
CA GLN A 232 -18.37 7.35 16.11
C GLN A 232 -19.52 7.81 17.01
N VAL A 233 -19.95 9.07 16.85
CA VAL A 233 -21.04 9.71 17.61
C VAL A 233 -22.42 9.44 16.99
#